data_AF-A0A2I9EI84-F1
#
_entry.id   AF-A0A2I9EI84-F1
#
_cell.length_a   1.000
_cell.length_b   1.000
_cell.length_c   1.000
_cell.angle_alpha   90.00
_cell.angle_beta   90.00
_cell.angle_gamma   90.00
#
_symmetry.space_group_name_H-M   'P 1'
#
loop_
_entity.id
_entity.type
_entity.pdbx_description
1 polymer ?
#
loop_
_entity_poly.entity_id
_entity_poly.type
_entity_poly.pdbx_seq_one_letter_code
_entity_poly.pdbx_strand_id
1 'polypeptide(L)'
;MKVHPSNLIQISLIFLALLLITSCNKDSDLLAEYVVENPEVALMDNVVTLRNSSVTIKPSEKYSNGKSKKATITDVSSPSIGTAVINEDNSITYTPDTDITGTDEFSYTTDVTNTDDTVTQETGSITVTITDETPISTDPIDMGELKAFPGAEGFGQNTTGGRGGKVIPVTNLNDSGSGSLRAALETIGPRTIVFRVGGTIDLSGTRLTISNDDITIAGETAPGDGILLRNGTLVINASNVIVRHIRVRGSYTDDDCIRIKTTGSPLQNIILDHVSVSWGKDGNLDISNAWNVTVQNSIISNNIKSNLINFNSKNVSYLKNIFALVDQRAIRANFISHLDLTYEMINNYIYGVNGPGGASQGLKTTTENNISEASNSFSIRSTSLIDFIASNIAGGEPNRVENSYYYVKGNELGDAYRNVISSTTPSKYIFDEPLYRSTYNPLPTSGLKTKLLANAGAYNGLPQGLDAVDMSVVNNIKAKTGRVSSSGTFPAISNGTPYPDADSDGMDDNWEHTNNMDPKDPSDGQKDRNGDGYTNLEEFLHSLILK
;
A
#
# COMPACT_ATOMS: atom_id res chain seq x y z
N MET A 1 -66.76 69.90 -17.54
CA MET A 1 -66.50 68.80 -16.58
C MET A 1 -65.00 68.73 -16.34
N LYS A 2 -64.55 69.12 -15.14
CA LYS A 2 -63.14 69.05 -14.73
C LYS A 2 -62.94 67.71 -14.03
N VAL A 3 -62.10 66.85 -14.58
CA VAL A 3 -61.73 65.57 -13.97
C VAL A 3 -60.48 65.80 -13.12
N HIS A 4 -60.58 65.56 -11.81
CA HIS A 4 -59.48 65.72 -10.86
C HIS A 4 -58.46 64.57 -10.99
N PRO A 5 -57.15 64.82 -10.73
CA PRO A 5 -56.07 63.83 -10.92
C PRO A 5 -56.12 62.64 -9.96
N SER A 6 -56.96 62.67 -8.92
CA SER A 6 -57.06 61.60 -7.92
C SER A 6 -57.88 60.39 -8.36
N ASN A 7 -58.74 60.53 -9.38
CA ASN A 7 -59.64 59.45 -9.81
C ASN A 7 -59.03 58.53 -10.89
N LEU A 8 -57.97 58.96 -11.59
CA LEU A 8 -57.23 58.06 -12.49
C LEU A 8 -56.36 57.05 -11.71
N ILE A 9 -55.80 57.48 -10.58
CA ILE A 9 -54.88 56.64 -9.78
C ILE A 9 -55.66 55.54 -9.02
N GLN A 10 -56.88 55.83 -8.54
CA GLN A 10 -57.74 54.81 -7.92
C GLN A 10 -58.30 53.80 -8.93
N ILE A 11 -58.60 54.21 -10.16
CA ILE A 11 -59.07 53.28 -11.21
C ILE A 11 -57.91 52.38 -11.70
N SER A 12 -56.68 52.91 -11.78
CA SER A 12 -55.50 52.10 -12.10
C SER A 12 -55.10 51.12 -10.99
N LEU A 13 -55.30 51.47 -9.71
CA LEU A 13 -55.02 50.55 -8.58
C LEU A 13 -56.06 49.45 -8.43
N ILE A 14 -57.33 49.70 -8.77
CA ILE A 14 -58.38 48.67 -8.77
C ILE A 14 -58.23 47.71 -9.96
N PHE A 15 -57.75 48.18 -11.12
CA PHE A 15 -57.41 47.31 -12.25
C PHE A 15 -56.17 46.45 -11.96
N LEU A 16 -55.16 47.00 -11.27
CA LEU A 16 -53.97 46.24 -10.88
C LEU A 16 -54.26 45.20 -9.79
N ALA A 17 -55.18 45.51 -8.85
CA ALA A 17 -55.63 44.56 -7.84
C ALA A 17 -56.54 43.45 -8.41
N LEU A 18 -57.38 43.74 -9.42
CA LEU A 18 -58.16 42.69 -10.10
C LEU A 18 -57.28 41.76 -10.94
N LEU A 19 -56.19 42.28 -11.53
CA LEU A 19 -55.19 41.48 -12.24
C LEU A 19 -54.33 40.59 -11.31
N LEU A 20 -54.19 40.96 -10.04
CA LEU A 20 -53.43 40.19 -9.04
C LEU A 20 -54.25 39.10 -8.33
N ILE A 21 -55.59 39.09 -8.43
CA ILE A 21 -56.45 38.08 -7.78
C ILE A 21 -56.95 37.02 -8.79
N THR A 22 -56.80 37.23 -10.10
CA THR A 22 -57.15 36.24 -11.13
C THR A 22 -55.97 35.40 -11.65
N SER A 23 -54.80 35.48 -11.00
CA SER A 23 -53.58 34.75 -11.41
C SER A 23 -53.24 33.55 -10.51
N CYS A 24 -54.11 33.17 -9.59
CA CYS A 24 -54.03 31.87 -8.92
C CYS A 24 -55.36 31.14 -9.07
N ASN A 25 -55.45 30.28 -10.09
CA ASN A 25 -55.97 28.91 -10.01
C ASN A 25 -56.29 28.40 -11.41
N LYS A 26 -55.25 27.86 -12.08
CA LYS A 26 -55.26 26.70 -12.96
C LYS A 26 -53.85 26.55 -13.54
N ASP A 27 -52.97 25.95 -12.74
CA ASP A 27 -51.85 25.11 -13.16
C ASP A 27 -51.14 24.65 -11.87
N SER A 28 -51.85 23.81 -11.12
CA SER A 28 -51.33 23.11 -9.94
C SER A 28 -50.84 21.69 -10.29
N ASP A 29 -50.56 21.42 -11.56
CA ASP A 29 -50.06 20.12 -12.07
C ASP A 29 -48.78 20.29 -12.92
N LEU A 30 -47.81 21.08 -12.44
CA LEU A 30 -46.45 21.12 -13.01
C LEU A 30 -45.36 21.03 -11.92
N LEU A 31 -45.64 20.26 -10.86
CA LEU A 31 -44.61 19.76 -9.92
C LEU A 31 -44.32 18.27 -10.11
N ALA A 32 -44.67 17.72 -11.28
CA ALA A 32 -44.14 16.45 -11.75
C ALA A 32 -43.07 16.74 -12.80
N GLU A 33 -41.85 16.24 -12.54
CA GLU A 33 -40.79 16.08 -13.53
C GLU A 33 -40.08 17.35 -14.03
N TYR A 34 -39.45 18.07 -13.11
CA TYR A 34 -38.08 18.53 -13.40
C TYR A 34 -37.13 17.42 -12.92
N VAL A 35 -37.11 16.31 -13.66
CA VAL A 35 -35.91 15.47 -13.69
C VAL A 35 -34.86 16.38 -14.30
N VAL A 36 -33.95 16.88 -13.46
CA VAL A 36 -32.62 17.19 -13.95
C VAL A 36 -32.14 15.87 -14.53
N GLU A 37 -32.27 15.68 -15.85
CA GLU A 37 -31.40 14.76 -16.55
C GLU A 37 -30.01 15.27 -16.21
N ASN A 38 -29.40 14.60 -15.24
CA ASN A 38 -27.99 14.74 -14.96
C ASN A 38 -27.35 14.42 -16.31
N PRO A 39 -26.69 15.38 -17.00
CA PRO A 39 -26.09 15.07 -18.28
C PRO A 39 -25.21 13.85 -18.06
N GLU A 40 -25.42 12.79 -18.84
CA GLU A 40 -24.47 11.68 -18.88
C GLU A 40 -23.10 12.30 -19.05
N VAL A 41 -22.25 12.16 -18.03
CA VAL A 41 -20.87 12.63 -18.14
C VAL A 41 -20.27 11.77 -19.24
N ALA A 42 -20.04 12.36 -20.40
CA ALA A 42 -19.33 11.68 -21.48
C ALA A 42 -18.00 11.19 -20.90
N LEU A 43 -17.84 9.87 -20.79
CA LEU A 43 -16.61 9.25 -20.35
C LEU A 43 -15.57 9.56 -21.42
N MET A 44 -14.53 10.30 -21.03
CA MET A 44 -13.48 10.72 -21.93
C MET A 44 -12.12 10.38 -21.31
N ASP A 45 -11.40 9.48 -21.96
CA ASP A 45 -10.04 9.10 -21.59
C ASP A 45 -9.08 9.73 -22.60
N ASN A 46 -8.15 10.54 -22.10
CA ASN A 46 -7.09 11.14 -22.90
C ASN A 46 -5.79 10.42 -22.61
N VAL A 47 -5.18 9.85 -23.65
CA VAL A 47 -3.95 9.06 -23.53
C VAL A 47 -2.93 9.57 -24.53
N VAL A 48 -1.66 9.45 -24.17
CA VAL A 48 -0.56 9.73 -25.08
C VAL A 48 0.25 8.46 -25.26
N THR A 49 0.65 8.19 -26.50
CA THR A 49 1.66 7.19 -26.80
C THR A 49 2.73 7.75 -27.74
N LEU A 50 3.89 7.11 -27.73
CA LEU A 50 4.94 7.40 -28.69
C LEU A 50 4.63 6.72 -30.03
N ARG A 51 5.14 7.31 -31.11
CA ARG A 51 5.17 6.68 -32.44
C ARG A 51 5.76 5.27 -32.33
N ASN A 52 5.09 4.29 -32.95
CA ASN A 52 5.45 2.87 -32.93
C ASN A 52 5.35 2.18 -31.56
N SER A 53 4.89 2.86 -30.51
CA SER A 53 4.69 2.28 -29.18
C SER A 53 3.21 2.04 -28.92
N SER A 54 2.86 0.83 -28.51
CA SER A 54 1.51 0.54 -28.02
C SER A 54 1.30 1.10 -26.62
N VAL A 55 0.08 1.50 -26.30
CA VAL A 55 -0.32 1.92 -24.95
C VAL A 55 -1.51 1.07 -24.47
N THR A 56 -1.45 0.62 -23.22
CA THR A 56 -2.57 -0.05 -22.57
C THR A 56 -3.40 0.97 -21.81
N ILE A 57 -4.68 1.03 -22.14
CA ILE A 57 -5.66 1.98 -21.63
C ILE A 57 -6.60 1.21 -20.72
N LYS A 58 -6.72 1.63 -19.47
CA LYS A 58 -7.78 1.18 -18.56
C LYS A 58 -8.85 2.26 -18.55
N PRO A 59 -10.00 2.05 -19.21
CA PRO A 59 -10.99 3.10 -19.33
C PRO A 59 -11.58 3.49 -17.99
N SER A 60 -12.00 4.75 -17.86
CA SER A 60 -12.50 5.31 -16.61
C SER A 60 -13.66 4.50 -16.02
N GLU A 61 -13.56 4.06 -14.76
CA GLU A 61 -14.62 3.30 -14.07
C GLU A 61 -15.78 4.17 -13.54
N LYS A 62 -15.91 5.42 -14.00
CA LYS A 62 -16.92 6.39 -13.52
C LYS A 62 -18.30 6.19 -14.13
N TYR A 63 -18.68 4.94 -14.40
CA TYR A 63 -19.97 4.58 -14.96
C TYR A 63 -21.12 4.91 -14.00
N SER A 64 -22.27 5.28 -14.55
CA SER A 64 -23.51 5.49 -13.77
C SER A 64 -23.34 6.41 -12.53
N ASN A 65 -22.48 7.43 -12.63
CA ASN A 65 -22.12 8.34 -11.51
C ASN A 65 -21.65 7.61 -10.23
N GLY A 66 -20.90 6.51 -10.38
CA GLY A 66 -20.31 5.76 -9.27
C GLY A 66 -21.27 4.74 -8.62
N LYS A 67 -22.32 4.31 -9.33
CA LYS A 67 -23.32 3.33 -8.86
C LYS A 67 -23.27 1.98 -9.61
N SER A 68 -22.09 1.53 -10.00
CA SER A 68 -21.89 0.23 -10.67
C SER A 68 -21.31 -0.84 -9.73
N LYS A 69 -21.76 -2.08 -9.87
CA LYS A 69 -21.15 -3.29 -9.25
C LYS A 69 -19.99 -3.84 -10.10
N LYS A 70 -20.12 -3.73 -11.42
CA LYS A 70 -19.17 -4.27 -12.39
C LYS A 70 -19.33 -3.52 -13.72
N ALA A 71 -18.23 -3.30 -14.41
CA ALA A 71 -18.17 -2.83 -15.78
C ALA A 71 -17.36 -3.84 -16.62
N THR A 72 -17.81 -4.17 -17.82
CA THR A 72 -17.07 -5.03 -18.76
C THR A 72 -17.09 -4.40 -20.14
N ILE A 73 -15.93 -4.16 -20.73
CA ILE A 73 -15.80 -3.63 -22.07
C ILE A 73 -16.22 -4.73 -23.04
N THR A 74 -17.26 -4.47 -23.81
CA THR A 74 -17.84 -5.43 -24.75
C THR A 74 -17.49 -5.12 -26.19
N ASP A 75 -17.17 -3.87 -26.50
CA ASP A 75 -16.83 -3.46 -27.85
C ASP A 75 -15.88 -2.26 -27.89
N VAL A 76 -15.10 -2.18 -28.96
CA VAL A 76 -14.22 -1.04 -29.27
C VAL A 76 -14.33 -0.71 -30.74
N SER A 77 -14.66 0.53 -31.04
CA SER A 77 -14.72 1.01 -32.43
C SER A 77 -13.31 1.09 -33.02
N SER A 78 -13.21 0.96 -34.34
CA SER A 78 -11.92 1.04 -35.04
C SER A 78 -11.37 2.47 -35.00
N PRO A 79 -10.12 2.67 -34.51
CA PRO A 79 -9.43 3.94 -34.63
C PRO A 79 -9.09 4.27 -36.09
N SER A 80 -8.76 5.54 -36.36
CA SER A 80 -8.40 6.03 -37.70
C SER A 80 -6.90 5.98 -37.99
N ILE A 81 -6.05 5.90 -36.96
CA ILE A 81 -4.57 6.02 -37.03
C ILE A 81 -3.89 4.86 -36.26
N GLY A 82 -4.62 3.79 -35.98
CA GLY A 82 -4.08 2.61 -35.31
C GLY A 82 -5.10 1.51 -35.13
N THR A 83 -4.77 0.56 -34.26
CA THR A 83 -5.63 -0.56 -33.90
C THR A 83 -5.90 -0.56 -32.40
N ALA A 84 -7.14 -0.86 -32.02
CA ALA A 84 -7.54 -1.02 -30.64
C ALA A 84 -8.05 -2.45 -30.40
N VAL A 85 -7.57 -3.10 -29.33
CA VAL A 85 -7.91 -4.48 -28.99
C VAL A 85 -8.30 -4.55 -27.51
N ILE A 86 -9.45 -5.16 -27.23
CA ILE A 86 -9.87 -5.45 -25.85
C ILE A 86 -9.07 -6.66 -25.35
N ASN A 87 -8.45 -6.52 -24.17
CA ASN A 87 -7.67 -7.55 -23.52
C ASN A 87 -8.53 -8.37 -22.53
N GLU A 88 -8.07 -9.57 -22.17
CA GLU A 88 -8.78 -10.46 -21.22
C GLU A 88 -8.96 -9.84 -19.82
N ASP A 89 -8.09 -8.91 -19.44
CA ASP A 89 -8.10 -8.20 -18.16
C ASP A 89 -9.01 -6.96 -18.13
N ASN A 90 -9.86 -6.79 -19.16
CA ASN A 90 -10.77 -5.65 -19.31
C ASN A 90 -10.09 -4.30 -19.55
N SER A 91 -8.90 -4.30 -20.16
CA SER A 91 -8.23 -3.11 -20.70
C SER A 91 -8.28 -3.07 -22.23
N ILE A 92 -7.87 -1.95 -22.83
CA ILE A 92 -7.76 -1.78 -24.28
C ILE A 92 -6.30 -1.52 -24.63
N THR A 93 -5.72 -2.32 -25.52
CA THR A 93 -4.41 -2.02 -26.12
C THR A 93 -4.62 -1.20 -27.38
N TYR A 94 -4.10 0.02 -27.42
CA TYR A 94 -4.00 0.83 -28.63
C TYR A 94 -2.60 0.71 -29.22
N THR A 95 -2.50 0.37 -30.51
CA THR A 95 -1.24 0.30 -31.26
C THR A 95 -1.32 1.26 -32.46
N PRO A 96 -0.52 2.34 -32.48
CA PRO A 96 -0.43 3.25 -33.62
C PRO A 96 -0.05 2.52 -34.91
N ASP A 97 -0.52 3.00 -36.05
CA ASP A 97 0.05 2.62 -37.34
C ASP A 97 1.54 3.00 -37.40
N THR A 98 2.32 2.23 -38.15
CA THR A 98 3.76 2.44 -38.23
C THR A 98 4.13 3.81 -38.77
N ASP A 99 5.09 4.44 -38.11
CA ASP A 99 5.73 5.71 -38.44
C ASP A 99 4.80 6.94 -38.53
N ILE A 100 3.68 6.92 -37.80
CA ILE A 100 2.71 8.03 -37.79
C ILE A 100 2.72 8.82 -36.47
N THR A 101 2.34 10.10 -36.54
CA THR A 101 2.04 10.99 -35.41
C THR A 101 0.71 11.69 -35.68
N GLY A 102 -0.02 12.06 -34.64
CA GLY A 102 -1.31 12.74 -34.77
C GLY A 102 -2.23 12.45 -33.59
N THR A 103 -3.48 12.85 -33.71
CA THR A 103 -4.52 12.50 -32.73
C THR A 103 -5.46 11.49 -33.36
N ASP A 104 -5.72 10.41 -32.64
CA ASP A 104 -6.68 9.38 -33.00
C ASP A 104 -7.83 9.39 -32.00
N GLU A 105 -9.02 9.04 -32.46
CA GLU A 105 -10.22 9.03 -31.62
C GLU A 105 -11.04 7.79 -31.93
N PHE A 106 -11.43 7.07 -30.88
CA PHE A 106 -12.31 5.92 -30.98
C PHE A 106 -13.13 5.79 -29.70
N SER A 107 -14.29 5.15 -29.79
CA SER A 107 -15.14 4.84 -28.64
C SER A 107 -15.04 3.38 -28.21
N TYR A 108 -15.42 3.12 -26.96
CA TYR A 108 -15.62 1.79 -26.42
C TYR A 108 -17.02 1.68 -25.79
N THR A 109 -17.57 0.47 -25.77
CA THR A 109 -18.87 0.16 -25.15
C THR A 109 -18.66 -0.74 -23.94
N THR A 110 -19.35 -0.42 -22.85
CA THR A 110 -19.27 -1.14 -21.59
C THR A 110 -20.65 -1.62 -21.18
N ASP A 111 -20.76 -2.91 -20.84
CA ASP A 111 -21.90 -3.43 -20.09
C ASP A 111 -21.67 -3.12 -18.60
N VAL A 112 -22.52 -2.26 -18.04
CA VAL A 112 -22.47 -1.79 -16.67
C VAL A 112 -23.56 -2.48 -15.87
N THR A 113 -23.18 -3.28 -14.89
CA THR A 113 -24.12 -3.86 -13.93
C THR A 113 -24.33 -2.87 -12.79
N ASN A 114 -25.53 -2.32 -12.67
CA ASN A 114 -25.90 -1.33 -11.67
C ASN A 114 -26.14 -1.97 -10.30
N THR A 115 -26.22 -1.14 -9.25
CA THR A 115 -26.48 -1.62 -7.88
C THR A 115 -27.79 -2.39 -7.73
N ASP A 116 -28.77 -2.13 -8.60
CA ASP A 116 -30.07 -2.81 -8.64
C ASP A 116 -30.11 -4.04 -9.56
N ASP A 117 -28.94 -4.52 -10.00
CA ASP A 117 -28.76 -5.67 -10.91
C ASP A 117 -29.31 -5.46 -12.33
N THR A 118 -29.71 -4.24 -12.68
CA THR A 118 -29.93 -3.89 -14.09
C THR A 118 -28.60 -3.80 -14.83
N VAL A 119 -28.61 -4.14 -16.12
CA VAL A 119 -27.46 -3.95 -17.00
C VAL A 119 -27.78 -2.82 -17.96
N THR A 120 -26.96 -1.78 -17.93
CA THR A 120 -26.99 -0.66 -18.87
C THR A 120 -25.78 -0.72 -19.78
N GLN A 121 -25.90 -0.17 -21.00
CA GLN A 121 -24.75 0.04 -21.86
C GLN A 121 -24.34 1.49 -21.79
N GLU A 122 -23.06 1.70 -21.53
CA GLU A 122 -22.45 3.04 -21.52
C GLU A 122 -21.34 3.07 -22.56
N THR A 123 -21.23 4.22 -23.24
CA THR A 123 -20.18 4.44 -24.23
C THR A 123 -19.20 5.48 -23.70
N GLY A 124 -17.91 5.21 -23.87
CA GLY A 124 -16.85 6.16 -23.60
C GLY A 124 -16.05 6.47 -24.86
N SER A 125 -15.41 7.63 -24.86
CA SER A 125 -14.53 8.12 -25.91
C SER A 125 -13.09 8.06 -25.43
N ILE A 126 -12.19 7.62 -26.30
CA ILE A 126 -10.75 7.62 -26.10
C ILE A 126 -10.15 8.54 -27.16
N THR A 127 -9.40 9.53 -26.71
CA THR A 127 -8.53 10.34 -27.56
C THR A 127 -7.08 9.93 -27.30
N VAL A 128 -6.39 9.42 -28.33
CA VAL A 128 -4.96 9.08 -28.25
C VAL A 128 -4.16 10.12 -29.02
N THR A 129 -3.23 10.78 -28.35
CA THR A 129 -2.22 11.61 -29.03
C THR A 129 -0.98 10.77 -29.28
N ILE A 130 -0.69 10.47 -30.54
CA ILE A 130 0.53 9.82 -31.00
C ILE A 130 1.56 10.90 -31.29
N THR A 131 2.66 10.85 -30.58
CA THR A 131 3.68 11.90 -30.63
C THR A 131 5.04 11.30 -30.94
N ASP A 132 5.92 12.10 -31.50
CA ASP A 132 7.35 11.76 -31.49
C ASP A 132 7.95 11.89 -30.08
N GLU A 133 7.28 12.64 -29.19
CA GLU A 133 7.68 12.98 -27.82
C GLU A 133 6.45 13.13 -26.92
N THR A 134 6.42 12.43 -25.79
CA THR A 134 5.29 12.47 -24.84
C THR A 134 5.04 13.89 -24.33
N PRO A 135 3.79 14.39 -24.24
CA PRO A 135 3.45 15.66 -23.60
C PRO A 135 4.03 15.72 -22.21
N ILE A 136 4.80 16.77 -21.99
CA ILE A 136 5.48 17.04 -20.73
C ILE A 136 4.43 17.35 -19.67
N SER A 137 4.32 16.48 -18.65
CA SER A 137 3.80 16.87 -17.35
C SER A 137 4.77 17.91 -16.77
N THR A 138 4.31 19.16 -16.69
CA THR A 138 5.14 20.28 -16.20
C THR A 138 5.10 20.42 -14.68
N ASP A 139 4.16 19.75 -14.01
CA ASP A 139 4.02 19.79 -12.57
C ASP A 139 4.69 18.53 -11.96
N PRO A 140 5.72 18.70 -11.11
CA PRO A 140 6.30 17.62 -10.32
C PRO A 140 5.26 16.92 -9.45
N ILE A 141 5.50 15.66 -9.09
CA ILE A 141 4.60 14.94 -8.17
C ILE A 141 4.71 15.62 -6.80
N ASP A 142 3.58 16.02 -6.20
CA ASP A 142 3.58 16.52 -4.82
C ASP A 142 3.86 15.35 -3.86
N MET A 143 5.10 15.28 -3.38
CA MET A 143 5.57 14.26 -2.47
C MET A 143 5.27 14.58 -0.99
N GLY A 144 4.73 15.77 -0.69
CA GLY A 144 4.41 16.22 0.66
C GLY A 144 5.64 16.44 1.55
N GLU A 145 5.50 16.16 2.86
CA GLU A 145 6.62 16.26 3.81
C GLU A 145 7.74 15.27 3.48
N LEU A 146 9.00 15.72 3.56
CA LEU A 146 10.16 14.87 3.31
C LEU A 146 10.28 13.75 4.37
N LYS A 147 9.94 12.54 3.94
CA LYS A 147 9.99 11.29 4.68
C LYS A 147 10.81 10.27 3.88
N ALA A 148 10.76 9.00 4.25
CA ALA A 148 11.33 7.91 3.46
C ALA A 148 10.68 7.82 2.08
N PHE A 149 9.37 8.02 2.04
CA PHE A 149 8.50 8.15 0.88
C PHE A 149 7.18 8.77 1.38
N PRO A 150 6.31 9.34 0.52
CA PRO A 150 5.14 10.11 0.98
C PRO A 150 4.21 9.36 1.95
N GLY A 151 4.06 8.05 1.76
CA GLY A 151 3.26 7.16 2.61
C GLY A 151 3.99 6.55 3.81
N ALA A 152 5.23 6.94 4.11
CA ALA A 152 6.00 6.42 5.23
C ALA A 152 5.49 6.99 6.56
N GLU A 153 5.28 6.13 7.54
CA GLU A 153 4.71 6.49 8.83
C GLU A 153 5.44 5.76 9.98
N GLY A 154 5.10 6.07 11.22
CA GLY A 154 5.71 5.44 12.38
C GLY A 154 7.10 5.95 12.71
N PHE A 155 7.81 5.25 13.58
CA PHE A 155 9.13 5.68 14.04
C PHE A 155 10.22 5.62 12.97
N GLY A 156 10.08 4.76 11.96
CA GLY A 156 10.98 4.65 10.82
C GLY A 156 10.68 5.62 9.67
N GLN A 157 9.68 6.51 9.78
CA GLN A 157 9.20 7.33 8.67
C GLN A 157 10.25 8.26 8.05
N ASN A 158 11.28 8.66 8.80
CA ASN A 158 12.32 9.58 8.34
C ASN A 158 13.59 8.86 7.83
N THR A 159 13.52 7.56 7.60
CA THR A 159 14.63 6.78 7.02
C THR A 159 14.90 7.29 5.61
N THR A 160 16.13 7.68 5.27
CA THR A 160 16.45 8.20 3.92
C THR A 160 16.88 7.10 2.95
N GLY A 161 17.26 5.92 3.47
CA GLY A 161 17.68 4.80 2.66
C GLY A 161 18.84 5.14 1.73
N GLY A 162 18.67 4.83 0.44
CA GLY A 162 19.64 5.07 -0.62
C GLY A 162 19.59 6.45 -1.29
N ARG A 163 18.81 7.41 -0.77
CA ARG A 163 18.59 8.73 -1.39
C ARG A 163 19.88 9.40 -1.84
N GLY A 164 19.91 9.87 -3.09
CA GLY A 164 21.09 10.52 -3.70
C GLY A 164 22.28 9.58 -3.94
N GLY A 165 22.11 8.28 -3.72
CA GLY A 165 23.13 7.26 -3.84
C GLY A 165 23.21 6.64 -5.23
N LYS A 166 24.04 5.60 -5.35
CA LYS A 166 24.17 4.82 -6.59
C LYS A 166 22.90 4.04 -6.89
N VAL A 167 22.58 3.90 -8.17
CA VAL A 167 21.53 2.99 -8.62
C VAL A 167 22.16 1.69 -9.05
N ILE A 168 21.63 0.56 -8.55
CA ILE A 168 22.20 -0.76 -8.78
C ILE A 168 21.12 -1.69 -9.33
N PRO A 169 21.16 -2.04 -10.63
CA PRO A 169 20.19 -2.94 -11.23
C PRO A 169 20.51 -4.41 -10.89
N VAL A 170 19.50 -5.13 -10.39
CA VAL A 170 19.48 -6.59 -10.35
C VAL A 170 19.00 -7.11 -11.70
N THR A 171 19.84 -7.86 -12.40
CA THR A 171 19.61 -8.29 -13.79
C THR A 171 19.45 -9.80 -13.95
N ASN A 172 19.59 -10.56 -12.86
CA ASN A 172 19.31 -11.99 -12.85
C ASN A 172 18.83 -12.49 -11.48
N LEU A 173 18.23 -13.67 -11.48
CA LEU A 173 17.62 -14.31 -10.30
C LEU A 173 18.56 -15.26 -9.56
N ASN A 174 19.84 -15.31 -9.92
CA ASN A 174 20.80 -16.14 -9.21
C ASN A 174 21.00 -15.62 -7.78
N ASP A 175 21.28 -16.49 -6.82
CA ASP A 175 21.57 -16.08 -5.45
C ASP A 175 22.90 -15.30 -5.32
N SER A 176 23.84 -15.50 -6.24
CA SER A 176 25.17 -14.88 -6.20
C SER A 176 25.74 -14.64 -7.60
N GLY A 177 26.83 -13.88 -7.67
CA GLY A 177 27.48 -13.49 -8.91
C GLY A 177 27.06 -12.12 -9.40
N SER A 178 27.74 -11.62 -10.45
CA SER A 178 27.45 -10.30 -11.02
C SER A 178 25.98 -10.18 -11.45
N GLY A 179 25.36 -9.04 -11.18
CA GLY A 179 23.95 -8.76 -11.48
C GLY A 179 22.93 -9.39 -10.54
N SER A 180 23.36 -10.15 -9.51
CA SER A 180 22.43 -10.68 -8.50
C SER A 180 22.10 -9.66 -7.41
N LEU A 181 20.98 -9.89 -6.71
CA LEU A 181 20.62 -9.10 -5.53
C LEU A 181 21.71 -9.14 -4.46
N ARG A 182 22.34 -10.30 -4.23
CA ARG A 182 23.43 -10.43 -3.24
C ARG A 182 24.63 -9.54 -3.59
N ALA A 183 25.04 -9.51 -4.86
CA ALA A 183 26.13 -8.64 -5.30
C ALA A 183 25.77 -7.15 -5.13
N ALA A 184 24.50 -6.78 -5.38
CA ALA A 184 24.03 -5.42 -5.16
C ALA A 184 24.07 -5.02 -3.66
N LEU A 185 23.68 -5.91 -2.76
CA LEU A 185 23.71 -5.68 -1.31
C LEU A 185 25.13 -5.47 -0.75
N GLU A 186 26.14 -6.11 -1.35
CA GLU A 186 27.55 -5.99 -0.97
C GLU A 186 28.16 -4.62 -1.31
N THR A 187 27.50 -3.81 -2.14
CA THR A 187 27.98 -2.48 -2.50
C THR A 187 27.98 -1.53 -1.29
N ILE A 188 29.05 -0.75 -1.16
CA ILE A 188 29.27 0.21 -0.06
C ILE A 188 28.83 1.61 -0.48
N GLY A 189 28.26 2.34 0.48
CA GLY A 189 27.76 3.71 0.35
C GLY A 189 26.26 3.76 0.04
N PRO A 190 25.66 4.96 0.01
CA PRO A 190 24.24 5.12 -0.32
C PRO A 190 23.91 4.47 -1.66
N ARG A 191 22.89 3.60 -1.67
CA ARG A 191 22.40 2.99 -2.91
C ARG A 191 20.92 2.65 -2.94
N THR A 192 20.32 2.76 -4.11
CA THR A 192 18.99 2.24 -4.43
C THR A 192 19.13 1.04 -5.34
N ILE A 193 18.61 -0.10 -4.90
CA ILE A 193 18.54 -1.33 -5.69
C ILE A 193 17.22 -1.34 -6.45
N VAL A 194 17.33 -1.43 -7.78
CA VAL A 194 16.20 -1.59 -8.70
C VAL A 194 16.27 -2.96 -9.37
N PHE A 195 15.14 -3.48 -9.85
CA PHE A 195 15.04 -4.81 -10.43
C PHE A 195 14.71 -4.72 -11.92
N ARG A 196 15.57 -5.33 -12.75
CA ARG A 196 15.37 -5.48 -14.21
C ARG A 196 14.83 -6.86 -14.57
N VAL A 197 14.56 -7.69 -13.56
CA VAL A 197 13.98 -9.03 -13.66
C VAL A 197 12.97 -9.25 -12.54
N GLY A 198 11.91 -9.99 -12.83
CA GLY A 198 10.95 -10.51 -11.87
C GLY A 198 11.08 -12.03 -11.74
N GLY A 199 10.73 -12.57 -10.58
CA GLY A 199 10.76 -13.99 -10.34
C GLY A 199 11.19 -14.38 -8.94
N THR A 200 11.64 -15.63 -8.82
CA THR A 200 12.06 -16.22 -7.55
C THR A 200 13.57 -16.30 -7.45
N ILE A 201 14.13 -15.74 -6.38
CA ILE A 201 15.52 -15.92 -5.96
C ILE A 201 15.55 -17.00 -4.87
N ASP A 202 16.16 -18.15 -5.17
CA ASP A 202 16.32 -19.25 -4.23
C ASP A 202 17.63 -19.12 -3.45
N LEU A 203 17.53 -18.79 -2.16
CA LEU A 203 18.68 -18.57 -1.29
C LEU A 203 19.41 -19.88 -0.90
N SER A 204 18.90 -21.03 -1.32
CA SER A 204 19.56 -22.34 -1.18
C SER A 204 20.01 -22.66 0.25
N GLY A 205 19.22 -22.25 1.25
CA GLY A 205 19.50 -22.44 2.68
C GLY A 205 20.48 -21.44 3.29
N THR A 206 20.74 -20.31 2.63
CA THR A 206 21.67 -19.29 3.11
C THR A 206 20.96 -18.03 3.62
N ARG A 207 21.74 -17.13 4.22
CA ARG A 207 21.29 -15.80 4.62
C ARG A 207 21.68 -14.80 3.54
N LEU A 208 20.72 -13.99 3.09
CA LEU A 208 20.95 -12.81 2.27
C LEU A 208 21.05 -11.61 3.21
N THR A 209 22.26 -11.09 3.41
CA THR A 209 22.52 -10.09 4.46
C THR A 209 22.76 -8.71 3.88
N ILE A 210 21.97 -7.73 4.30
CA ILE A 210 22.24 -6.30 4.16
C ILE A 210 23.27 -5.92 5.23
N SER A 211 24.53 -5.74 4.84
CA SER A 211 25.65 -5.48 5.77
C SER A 211 26.19 -4.04 5.71
N ASN A 212 25.76 -3.26 4.71
CA ASN A 212 26.18 -1.88 4.53
C ASN A 212 24.96 -0.95 4.67
N ASP A 213 25.16 0.16 5.39
CA ASP A 213 24.15 1.21 5.65
C ASP A 213 23.71 1.94 4.37
N ASP A 214 22.66 2.75 4.49
CA ASP A 214 22.16 3.66 3.45
C ASP A 214 21.68 2.91 2.20
N ILE A 215 20.54 2.22 2.30
CA ILE A 215 20.00 1.42 1.20
C ILE A 215 18.49 1.46 1.08
N THR A 216 18.04 1.56 -0.16
CA THR A 216 16.67 1.28 -0.57
C THR A 216 16.63 0.02 -1.44
N ILE A 217 15.79 -0.95 -1.09
CA ILE A 217 15.40 -2.06 -1.99
C ILE A 217 14.02 -1.72 -2.53
N ALA A 218 13.97 -1.30 -3.79
CA ALA A 218 12.74 -0.85 -4.47
C ALA A 218 12.11 -2.02 -5.25
N GLY A 219 11.45 -2.94 -4.55
CA GLY A 219 10.80 -4.11 -5.16
C GLY A 219 9.70 -3.77 -6.17
N GLU A 220 9.13 -2.57 -6.08
CA GLU A 220 8.12 -2.03 -6.99
C GLU A 220 8.62 -1.85 -8.43
N THR A 221 9.95 -1.83 -8.64
CA THR A 221 10.56 -1.75 -9.97
C THR A 221 10.59 -3.09 -10.71
N ALA A 222 10.42 -4.21 -10.01
CA ALA A 222 10.54 -5.53 -10.61
C ALA A 222 9.43 -5.79 -11.64
N PRO A 223 9.76 -6.20 -12.87
CA PRO A 223 8.75 -6.52 -13.87
C PRO A 223 7.98 -7.80 -13.53
N GLY A 224 6.87 -8.04 -14.23
CA GLY A 224 6.04 -9.23 -14.03
C GLY A 224 5.43 -9.28 -12.63
N ASP A 225 5.51 -10.43 -11.96
CA ASP A 225 4.87 -10.67 -10.65
C ASP A 225 5.72 -10.16 -9.46
N GLY A 226 6.84 -9.48 -9.72
CA GLY A 226 7.76 -8.94 -8.71
C GLY A 226 8.80 -9.94 -8.22
N ILE A 227 9.28 -9.79 -6.98
CA ILE A 227 10.37 -10.60 -6.41
C ILE A 227 9.93 -11.43 -5.22
N LEU A 228 10.24 -12.73 -5.29
CA LEU A 228 10.17 -13.66 -4.17
C LEU A 228 11.55 -14.13 -3.75
N LEU A 229 11.90 -13.91 -2.48
CA LEU A 229 12.99 -14.58 -1.80
C LEU A 229 12.47 -15.85 -1.13
N ARG A 230 13.07 -16.99 -1.43
CA ARG A 230 12.69 -18.26 -0.81
C ARG A 230 13.86 -19.03 -0.23
N ASN A 231 13.53 -19.98 0.65
CA ASN A 231 14.47 -21.00 1.11
C ASN A 231 15.73 -20.41 1.79
N GLY A 232 15.55 -19.35 2.56
CA GLY A 232 16.61 -18.70 3.33
C GLY A 232 16.05 -17.56 4.17
N THR A 233 16.94 -16.69 4.64
CA THR A 233 16.61 -15.55 5.51
C THR A 233 17.14 -14.26 4.93
N LEU A 234 16.31 -13.21 4.90
CA LEU A 234 16.77 -11.84 4.71
C LEU A 234 17.23 -11.28 6.06
N VAL A 235 18.52 -10.98 6.19
CA VAL A 235 19.09 -10.37 7.39
C VAL A 235 19.41 -8.91 7.13
N ILE A 236 18.84 -8.03 7.95
CA ILE A 236 19.14 -6.61 8.00
C ILE A 236 20.11 -6.40 9.18
N ASN A 237 21.38 -6.18 8.86
CA ASN A 237 22.45 -5.88 9.79
C ASN A 237 23.15 -4.58 9.37
N ALA A 238 22.32 -3.56 9.11
CA ALA A 238 22.70 -2.23 8.64
C ALA A 238 21.65 -1.22 9.12
N SER A 239 22.04 0.05 9.20
CA SER A 239 21.19 1.19 9.52
C SER A 239 20.78 1.95 8.26
N ASN A 240 19.73 2.78 8.37
CA ASN A 240 19.17 3.56 7.27
C ASN A 240 18.74 2.68 6.09
N VAL A 241 17.77 1.80 6.34
CA VAL A 241 17.35 0.75 5.40
C VAL A 241 15.87 0.88 5.06
N ILE A 242 15.56 1.01 3.78
CA ILE A 242 14.21 0.94 3.21
C ILE A 242 14.09 -0.38 2.44
N VAL A 243 13.06 -1.19 2.72
CA VAL A 243 12.73 -2.38 1.92
C VAL A 243 11.25 -2.33 1.58
N ARG A 244 10.93 -2.37 0.28
CA ARG A 244 9.55 -2.30 -0.18
C ARG A 244 9.20 -3.37 -1.20
N HIS A 245 7.93 -3.77 -1.22
CA HIS A 245 7.31 -4.55 -2.31
C HIS A 245 7.96 -5.91 -2.64
N ILE A 246 8.65 -6.55 -1.68
CA ILE A 246 9.22 -7.90 -1.85
C ILE A 246 8.49 -8.96 -1.00
N ARG A 247 8.54 -10.20 -1.48
CA ARG A 247 8.03 -11.38 -0.78
C ARG A 247 9.19 -12.17 -0.17
N VAL A 248 9.03 -12.65 1.06
CA VAL A 248 9.99 -13.54 1.72
C VAL A 248 9.26 -14.76 2.28
N ARG A 249 9.59 -15.94 1.78
CA ARG A 249 8.92 -17.19 2.18
C ARG A 249 9.96 -18.25 2.61
N GLY A 250 9.92 -18.64 3.88
CA GLY A 250 10.89 -19.58 4.45
C GLY A 250 10.62 -21.04 4.04
N SER A 251 11.67 -21.86 3.88
CA SER A 251 11.52 -23.33 3.84
C SER A 251 12.72 -24.19 4.26
N TYR A 252 13.84 -23.65 4.74
CA TYR A 252 14.96 -24.49 5.22
C TYR A 252 15.80 -23.82 6.30
N THR A 253 16.24 -24.63 7.30
CA THR A 253 16.87 -24.28 8.60
C THR A 253 15.93 -23.66 9.63
N ASP A 254 16.19 -23.85 10.94
CA ASP A 254 15.46 -23.22 12.07
C ASP A 254 15.81 -21.72 12.19
N ASP A 255 15.46 -20.94 11.17
CA ASP A 255 15.72 -19.50 11.06
C ASP A 255 14.42 -18.73 10.73
N ASP A 256 14.47 -17.40 10.81
CA ASP A 256 13.34 -16.53 10.51
C ASP A 256 13.30 -16.20 9.01
N CYS A 257 12.18 -15.66 8.51
CA CYS A 257 12.18 -15.11 7.14
C CYS A 257 12.96 -13.79 7.08
N ILE A 258 12.66 -12.86 7.98
CA ILE A 258 13.33 -11.57 8.08
C ILE A 258 13.90 -11.41 9.49
N ARG A 259 15.17 -10.99 9.59
CA ARG A 259 15.81 -10.61 10.86
C ARG A 259 16.36 -9.21 10.78
N ILE A 260 15.96 -8.33 11.68
CA ILE A 260 16.68 -7.08 11.95
C ILE A 260 17.52 -7.34 13.20
N LYS A 261 18.85 -7.46 13.03
CA LYS A 261 19.73 -7.81 14.14
C LYS A 261 21.18 -7.40 13.92
N THR A 262 21.78 -6.93 15.01
CA THR A 262 23.23 -6.77 15.13
C THR A 262 23.75 -7.17 16.50
N THR A 263 25.04 -7.52 16.57
CA THR A 263 25.78 -7.71 17.84
C THR A 263 26.51 -6.44 18.29
N GLY A 264 26.55 -5.40 17.45
CA GLY A 264 27.20 -4.13 17.74
C GLY A 264 26.27 -3.11 18.40
N SER A 265 26.52 -1.83 18.12
CA SER A 265 25.60 -0.74 18.46
C SER A 265 24.22 -0.95 17.81
N PRO A 266 23.12 -0.48 18.42
CA PRO A 266 21.79 -0.62 17.85
C PRO A 266 21.73 -0.13 16.40
N LEU A 267 21.10 -0.92 15.54
CA LEU A 267 20.73 -0.48 14.19
C LEU A 267 19.70 0.65 14.30
N GLN A 268 19.70 1.59 13.36
CA GLN A 268 18.79 2.74 13.41
C GLN A 268 18.11 2.99 12.08
N ASN A 269 16.86 3.46 12.13
CA ASN A 269 16.09 3.97 10.99
C ASN A 269 15.89 2.90 9.91
N ILE A 270 14.87 2.07 10.13
CA ILE A 270 14.54 0.97 9.22
C ILE A 270 13.04 1.01 8.92
N ILE A 271 12.67 0.89 7.66
CA ILE A 271 11.28 0.76 7.24
C ILE A 271 11.09 -0.43 6.30
N LEU A 272 10.14 -1.29 6.66
CA LEU A 272 9.63 -2.36 5.83
C LEU A 272 8.19 -1.97 5.44
N ASP A 273 7.94 -1.75 4.16
CA ASP A 273 6.63 -1.31 3.65
C ASP A 273 6.16 -2.22 2.52
N HIS A 274 4.90 -2.63 2.53
CA HIS A 274 4.36 -3.55 1.51
C HIS A 274 5.23 -4.80 1.34
N VAL A 275 5.64 -5.44 2.44
CA VAL A 275 6.31 -6.75 2.36
C VAL A 275 5.33 -7.87 2.66
N SER A 276 5.58 -9.04 2.07
CA SER A 276 4.78 -10.25 2.31
C SER A 276 5.65 -11.37 2.87
N VAL A 277 5.30 -11.88 4.05
CA VAL A 277 6.15 -12.80 4.82
C VAL A 277 5.36 -14.02 5.29
N SER A 278 5.85 -15.23 4.99
CA SER A 278 5.27 -16.49 5.50
C SER A 278 6.29 -17.61 5.68
N TRP A 279 5.91 -18.62 6.49
CA TRP A 279 6.60 -19.91 6.58
C TRP A 279 8.05 -19.86 7.06
N GLY A 280 8.44 -18.83 7.82
CA GLY A 280 9.65 -18.89 8.63
C GLY A 280 9.65 -20.12 9.55
N LYS A 281 10.80 -20.75 9.75
CA LYS A 281 10.86 -21.98 10.58
C LYS A 281 10.89 -21.67 12.06
N ASP A 282 11.51 -20.56 12.47
CA ASP A 282 11.31 -19.99 13.80
C ASP A 282 10.31 -18.83 13.76
N GLY A 283 10.73 -17.62 13.39
CA GLY A 283 9.92 -16.40 13.24
C GLY A 283 9.58 -16.06 11.79
N ASN A 284 8.52 -15.29 11.53
CA ASN A 284 8.40 -14.57 10.26
C ASN A 284 9.32 -13.33 10.27
N LEU A 285 9.27 -12.51 11.32
CA LEU A 285 10.04 -11.27 11.39
C LEU A 285 10.44 -10.96 12.83
N ASP A 286 11.75 -11.02 13.10
CA ASP A 286 12.30 -10.70 14.41
C ASP A 286 13.13 -9.42 14.37
N ILE A 287 12.95 -8.58 15.40
CA ILE A 287 13.65 -7.30 15.61
C ILE A 287 14.44 -7.39 16.90
N SER A 288 15.76 -7.20 16.80
CA SER A 288 16.72 -7.31 17.89
C SER A 288 17.79 -6.23 17.76
N ASN A 289 18.04 -5.49 18.82
CA ASN A 289 19.06 -4.43 18.89
C ASN A 289 18.88 -3.37 17.78
N ALA A 290 17.67 -2.85 17.64
CA ALA A 290 17.33 -1.86 16.61
C ALA A 290 16.35 -0.79 17.11
N TRP A 291 16.59 0.46 16.70
CA TRP A 291 15.82 1.64 17.07
C TRP A 291 15.18 2.29 15.84
N ASN A 292 14.00 2.88 16.04
CA ASN A 292 13.26 3.61 14.99
C ASN A 292 12.94 2.71 13.79
N VAL A 293 12.13 1.67 14.05
CA VAL A 293 11.75 0.68 13.04
C VAL A 293 10.26 0.81 12.74
N THR A 294 9.87 0.89 11.47
CA THR A 294 8.47 0.75 11.05
C THR A 294 8.31 -0.51 10.20
N VAL A 295 7.27 -1.30 10.50
CA VAL A 295 6.70 -2.30 9.60
C VAL A 295 5.29 -1.86 9.24
N GLN A 296 5.03 -1.58 7.97
CA GLN A 296 3.74 -1.04 7.54
C GLN A 296 3.18 -1.68 6.27
N ASN A 297 1.85 -1.61 6.12
CA ASN A 297 1.11 -2.07 4.94
C ASN A 297 1.51 -3.49 4.50
N SER A 298 1.86 -4.38 5.43
CA SER A 298 2.45 -5.69 5.11
C SER A 298 1.51 -6.84 5.43
N ILE A 299 1.65 -7.95 4.70
CA ILE A 299 0.99 -9.23 5.03
C ILE A 299 2.00 -10.15 5.69
N ILE A 300 1.77 -10.49 6.95
CA ILE A 300 2.63 -11.39 7.72
C ILE A 300 1.76 -12.56 8.18
N SER A 301 1.94 -13.73 7.56
CA SER A 301 0.97 -14.81 7.67
C SER A 301 1.61 -16.19 7.83
N ASN A 302 0.77 -17.21 8.09
CA ASN A 302 1.13 -18.62 7.98
C ASN A 302 2.46 -18.98 8.67
N ASN A 303 2.45 -18.99 10.00
CA ASN A 303 3.62 -19.34 10.81
C ASN A 303 3.21 -19.89 12.19
N ILE A 304 4.08 -20.66 12.84
CA ILE A 304 3.91 -20.96 14.26
C ILE A 304 4.22 -19.72 15.13
N LYS A 305 5.36 -19.04 14.95
CA LYS A 305 5.73 -17.83 15.68
C LYS A 305 5.91 -16.69 14.67
N SER A 306 5.11 -15.64 14.77
CA SER A 306 5.17 -14.61 13.73
C SER A 306 6.25 -13.55 13.98
N ASN A 307 6.08 -12.69 14.99
CA ASN A 307 6.96 -11.53 15.17
C ASN A 307 7.46 -11.42 16.61
N LEU A 308 8.77 -11.22 16.78
CA LEU A 308 9.38 -10.97 18.08
C LEU A 308 10.16 -9.65 18.07
N ILE A 309 9.82 -8.74 18.97
CA ILE A 309 10.65 -7.61 19.35
C ILE A 309 11.42 -8.02 20.60
N ASN A 310 12.75 -7.98 20.54
CA ASN A 310 13.60 -8.35 21.66
C ASN A 310 14.84 -7.46 21.79
N PHE A 311 15.58 -7.69 22.88
CA PHE A 311 16.93 -7.19 23.21
C PHE A 311 17.28 -5.81 22.65
N ASN A 312 17.35 -4.81 23.51
CA ASN A 312 17.85 -3.47 23.18
C ASN A 312 17.13 -2.74 22.02
N SER A 313 15.92 -3.17 21.67
CA SER A 313 15.09 -2.49 20.66
C SER A 313 14.22 -1.39 21.28
N LYS A 314 13.93 -0.34 20.52
CA LYS A 314 13.14 0.83 20.97
C LYS A 314 12.46 1.51 19.78
N ASN A 315 11.35 2.20 19.99
CA ASN A 315 10.63 2.94 18.96
C ASN A 315 10.30 2.05 17.74
N VAL A 316 9.46 1.05 17.96
CA VAL A 316 9.04 0.10 16.90
C VAL A 316 7.56 0.30 16.59
N SER A 317 7.23 0.57 15.32
CA SER A 317 5.86 0.74 14.84
C SER A 317 5.44 -0.44 13.97
N TYR A 318 4.30 -1.06 14.29
CA TYR A 318 3.57 -1.95 13.40
C TYR A 318 2.26 -1.27 13.00
N LEU A 319 2.19 -0.78 11.76
CA LEU A 319 1.08 0.05 11.29
C LEU A 319 0.38 -0.59 10.09
N LYS A 320 -0.94 -0.71 10.12
CA LYS A 320 -1.72 -1.11 8.93
C LYS A 320 -1.30 -2.47 8.34
N ASN A 321 -0.87 -3.41 9.17
CA ASN A 321 -0.48 -4.75 8.72
C ASN A 321 -1.65 -5.73 8.85
N ILE A 322 -1.58 -6.80 8.05
CA ILE A 322 -2.40 -8.00 8.22
C ILE A 322 -1.53 -9.08 8.87
N PHE A 323 -1.90 -9.50 10.07
CA PHE A 323 -1.37 -10.70 10.71
C PHE A 323 -2.40 -11.82 10.58
N ALA A 324 -2.09 -12.89 9.86
CA ALA A 324 -3.11 -13.90 9.54
C ALA A 324 -2.62 -15.34 9.68
N LEU A 325 -3.44 -16.20 10.29
CA LEU A 325 -3.21 -17.65 10.35
C LEU A 325 -1.85 -18.00 10.98
N VAL A 326 -1.55 -17.38 12.11
CA VAL A 326 -0.33 -17.65 12.89
C VAL A 326 -0.68 -18.29 14.25
N ASP A 327 0.14 -19.21 14.77
CA ASP A 327 -0.17 -19.82 16.07
C ASP A 327 0.08 -18.85 17.21
N GLN A 328 1.19 -18.13 17.20
CA GLN A 328 1.48 -17.17 18.25
C GLN A 328 2.31 -15.99 17.76
N ARG A 329 2.29 -14.93 18.57
CA ARG A 329 3.11 -13.75 18.37
C ARG A 329 2.78 -13.04 17.06
N ALA A 330 1.51 -12.76 16.76
CA ALA A 330 1.22 -11.72 15.77
C ALA A 330 2.12 -10.51 16.06
N ILE A 331 2.22 -10.10 17.33
CA ILE A 331 3.39 -9.39 17.84
C ILE A 331 3.69 -9.87 19.27
N ARG A 332 4.95 -10.20 19.57
CA ARG A 332 5.41 -10.37 20.95
C ARG A 332 6.60 -9.46 21.21
N ALA A 333 6.54 -8.67 22.27
CA ALA A 333 7.68 -7.92 22.79
C ALA A 333 8.17 -8.58 24.09
N ASN A 334 9.42 -9.04 24.10
CA ASN A 334 9.99 -9.80 25.22
C ASN A 334 11.48 -9.49 25.39
N PHE A 335 12.11 -9.95 26.47
CA PHE A 335 13.55 -9.75 26.72
C PHE A 335 13.97 -8.28 26.76
N ILE A 336 13.29 -7.51 27.59
CA ILE A 336 13.64 -6.10 27.82
C ILE A 336 15.02 -6.02 28.47
N SER A 337 15.96 -5.36 27.80
CA SER A 337 17.29 -5.03 28.35
C SER A 337 17.36 -3.61 28.92
N HIS A 338 16.35 -2.77 28.65
CA HIS A 338 16.26 -1.37 29.08
C HIS A 338 14.79 -0.90 29.09
N LEU A 339 14.42 -0.05 30.05
CA LEU A 339 13.03 0.35 30.35
C LEU A 339 12.38 1.28 29.30
N ASP A 340 13.07 1.53 28.19
CA ASP A 340 12.65 2.43 27.13
C ASP A 340 12.19 1.71 25.87
N LEU A 341 12.07 0.38 25.87
CA LEU A 341 11.40 -0.32 24.78
C LEU A 341 9.94 0.16 24.69
N THR A 342 9.71 0.96 23.67
CA THR A 342 8.42 1.47 23.21
C THR A 342 8.08 0.77 21.90
N TYR A 343 6.93 0.11 21.85
CA TYR A 343 6.37 -0.31 20.58
C TYR A 343 4.90 0.08 20.47
N GLU A 344 4.48 0.37 19.25
CA GLU A 344 3.11 0.64 18.91
C GLU A 344 2.61 -0.37 17.88
N MET A 345 1.37 -0.81 18.07
CA MET A 345 0.62 -1.57 17.08
C MET A 345 -0.70 -0.84 16.85
N ILE A 346 -0.79 -0.19 15.70
CA ILE A 346 -1.91 0.69 15.40
C ILE A 346 -2.52 0.30 14.06
N ASN A 347 -3.84 0.21 14.01
CA ASN A 347 -4.60 -0.11 12.81
C ASN A 347 -4.21 -1.42 12.10
N ASN A 348 -3.79 -2.44 12.84
CA ASN A 348 -3.54 -3.76 12.25
C ASN A 348 -4.81 -4.61 12.24
N TYR A 349 -4.86 -5.56 11.31
CA TYR A 349 -5.89 -6.60 11.29
C TYR A 349 -5.28 -7.97 11.66
N ILE A 350 -5.82 -8.58 12.69
CA ILE A 350 -5.28 -9.76 13.35
C ILE A 350 -6.31 -10.89 13.20
N TYR A 351 -6.07 -11.77 12.24
CA TYR A 351 -7.04 -12.76 11.80
C TYR A 351 -6.57 -14.19 12.08
N GLY A 352 -7.38 -14.98 12.79
CA GLY A 352 -7.08 -16.37 13.07
C GLY A 352 -5.72 -16.52 13.74
N VAL A 353 -5.52 -15.83 14.86
CA VAL A 353 -4.27 -15.94 15.63
C VAL A 353 -4.52 -16.61 16.96
N ASN A 354 -3.92 -17.78 17.17
CA ASN A 354 -4.21 -18.63 18.33
C ASN A 354 -3.72 -18.00 19.65
N GLY A 355 -2.56 -17.34 19.63
CA GLY A 355 -2.01 -16.51 20.71
C GLY A 355 -1.50 -15.18 20.15
N PRO A 356 -2.36 -14.16 19.97
CA PRO A 356 -2.07 -12.95 19.20
C PRO A 356 -0.81 -12.24 19.65
N GLY A 357 -0.54 -12.16 20.93
CA GLY A 357 0.68 -11.49 21.34
C GLY A 357 0.91 -11.43 22.82
N GLY A 358 1.95 -10.71 23.17
CA GLY A 358 2.20 -10.39 24.55
C GLY A 358 3.34 -9.42 24.71
N ALA A 359 3.27 -8.71 25.83
CA ALA A 359 4.21 -7.70 26.23
C ALA A 359 4.72 -8.10 27.61
N SER A 360 6.04 -8.25 27.75
CA SER A 360 6.64 -8.40 29.06
C SER A 360 6.27 -7.24 29.99
N GLN A 361 6.01 -7.56 31.25
CA GLN A 361 5.90 -6.61 32.36
C GLN A 361 7.04 -5.58 32.29
N GLY A 362 6.75 -4.31 32.55
CA GLY A 362 7.73 -3.22 32.48
C GLY A 362 7.93 -2.59 31.10
N LEU A 363 7.21 -3.08 30.08
CA LEU A 363 7.13 -2.43 28.76
C LEU A 363 6.21 -1.21 28.75
N LYS A 364 6.46 -0.34 27.78
CA LYS A 364 5.58 0.77 27.39
C LYS A 364 4.99 0.46 26.01
N THR A 365 3.68 0.30 25.90
CA THR A 365 3.04 -0.12 24.65
C THR A 365 1.79 0.70 24.32
N THR A 366 1.62 0.98 23.03
CA THR A 366 0.44 1.63 22.44
C THR A 366 -0.24 0.62 21.53
N THR A 367 -1.44 0.18 21.87
CA THR A 367 -2.25 -0.75 21.07
C THR A 367 -3.56 -0.07 20.75
N GLU A 368 -3.70 0.45 19.54
CA GLU A 368 -4.80 1.37 19.21
C GLU A 368 -5.48 1.01 17.89
N ASN A 369 -6.81 1.01 17.88
CA ASN A 369 -7.64 0.83 16.69
C ASN A 369 -7.28 -0.39 15.82
N ASN A 370 -6.83 -1.48 16.42
CA ASN A 370 -6.66 -2.77 15.74
C ASN A 370 -7.99 -3.51 15.67
N ILE A 371 -8.16 -4.36 14.66
CA ILE A 371 -9.29 -5.30 14.56
C ILE A 371 -8.74 -6.71 14.75
N SER A 372 -9.39 -7.52 15.59
CA SER A 372 -9.03 -8.92 15.79
C SER A 372 -10.22 -9.84 15.57
N GLU A 373 -10.06 -10.86 14.73
CA GLU A 373 -11.12 -11.82 14.39
C GLU A 373 -10.56 -13.25 14.41
N ALA A 374 -11.35 -14.23 14.83
CA ALA A 374 -10.95 -15.63 14.75
C ALA A 374 -11.36 -16.25 13.41
N SER A 375 -10.62 -17.28 13.01
CA SER A 375 -11.08 -18.20 11.97
C SER A 375 -12.11 -19.16 12.55
N ASN A 376 -13.13 -19.52 11.78
CA ASN A 376 -14.11 -20.54 12.17
C ASN A 376 -13.54 -21.97 12.07
N SER A 377 -12.32 -22.12 11.53
CA SER A 377 -11.73 -23.44 11.29
C SER A 377 -10.97 -24.01 12.50
N PHE A 378 -10.73 -23.21 13.54
CA PHE A 378 -10.06 -23.63 14.78
C PHE A 378 -10.36 -22.67 15.94
N SER A 379 -10.29 -23.18 17.17
CA SER A 379 -10.45 -22.35 18.37
C SER A 379 -9.14 -21.64 18.71
N ILE A 380 -9.23 -20.38 19.12
CA ILE A 380 -8.08 -19.65 19.66
C ILE A 380 -7.80 -20.02 21.12
N ARG A 381 -6.54 -19.92 21.54
CA ARG A 381 -6.00 -20.34 22.84
C ARG A 381 -5.95 -19.19 23.83
N SER A 382 -5.55 -18.00 23.39
CA SER A 382 -5.62 -16.78 24.21
C SER A 382 -6.80 -15.94 23.80
N THR A 383 -7.58 -15.50 24.79
CA THR A 383 -8.72 -14.61 24.61
C THR A 383 -8.33 -13.14 24.73
N SER A 384 -7.05 -12.82 24.96
CA SER A 384 -6.57 -11.44 25.05
C SER A 384 -5.70 -11.10 23.85
N LEU A 385 -5.83 -9.89 23.30
CA LEU A 385 -4.99 -9.45 22.19
C LEU A 385 -3.51 -9.29 22.61
N ILE A 386 -3.29 -8.75 23.82
CA ILE A 386 -1.98 -8.58 24.44
C ILE A 386 -1.95 -9.28 25.80
N ASP A 387 -1.14 -10.32 25.93
CA ASP A 387 -0.87 -10.96 27.21
C ASP A 387 0.14 -10.16 28.05
N PHE A 388 -0.09 -10.08 29.37
CA PHE A 388 0.80 -9.44 30.35
C PHE A 388 1.77 -10.46 30.93
N ILE A 389 2.94 -10.60 30.30
CA ILE A 389 3.83 -11.74 30.50
C ILE A 389 4.92 -11.38 31.51
N ALA A 390 5.29 -12.29 32.41
CA ALA A 390 6.46 -12.09 33.27
C ALA A 390 7.72 -11.76 32.44
N SER A 391 8.55 -10.84 32.93
CA SER A 391 9.78 -10.47 32.22
C SER A 391 10.75 -11.66 32.20
N ASN A 392 11.33 -11.94 31.04
CA ASN A 392 12.49 -12.82 30.92
C ASN A 392 13.71 -11.93 30.75
N ILE A 393 14.51 -11.76 31.80
CA ILE A 393 15.63 -10.82 31.80
C ILE A 393 16.85 -11.53 31.19
N ALA A 394 17.25 -11.11 29.98
CA ALA A 394 18.50 -11.54 29.36
C ALA A 394 19.52 -10.39 29.42
N GLY A 395 20.50 -10.49 30.32
CA GLY A 395 21.71 -9.65 30.29
C GLY A 395 21.57 -8.16 30.63
N GLY A 396 20.61 -7.75 31.48
CA GLY A 396 20.43 -6.33 31.84
C GLY A 396 19.72 -6.10 33.19
N GLU A 397 19.49 -4.83 33.54
CA GLU A 397 18.84 -4.39 34.79
C GLU A 397 17.50 -5.10 35.02
N PRO A 398 17.14 -5.41 36.28
CA PRO A 398 15.88 -6.06 36.59
C PRO A 398 14.73 -5.17 36.15
N ASN A 399 14.10 -5.59 35.06
CA ASN A 399 12.94 -4.93 34.52
C ASN A 399 11.78 -5.06 35.52
N ARG A 400 11.38 -3.93 36.09
CA ARG A 400 10.43 -3.88 37.18
C ARG A 400 9.03 -3.66 36.67
N VAL A 401 8.10 -4.45 37.20
CA VAL A 401 6.69 -4.41 36.79
C VAL A 401 6.07 -3.02 36.97
N GLU A 402 6.55 -2.20 37.90
CA GLU A 402 6.08 -0.83 38.11
C GLU A 402 6.31 0.12 36.91
N ASN A 403 7.20 -0.23 35.97
CA ASN A 403 7.45 0.57 34.78
C ASN A 403 6.50 0.25 33.62
N SER A 404 5.56 -0.67 33.84
CA SER A 404 4.55 -1.06 32.87
C SER A 404 3.65 0.13 32.50
N TYR A 405 3.49 0.38 31.21
CA TYR A 405 2.57 1.38 30.68
C TYR A 405 1.84 0.85 29.45
N TYR A 406 0.53 0.63 29.57
CA TYR A 406 -0.29 0.08 28.51
C TYR A 406 -1.40 1.05 28.13
N TYR A 407 -1.37 1.51 26.89
CA TYR A 407 -2.47 2.24 26.28
C TYR A 407 -3.19 1.34 25.28
N VAL A 408 -4.49 1.11 25.49
CA VAL A 408 -5.27 0.08 24.79
C VAL A 408 -6.66 0.58 24.37
N LYS A 409 -6.76 1.60 23.49
CA LYS A 409 -8.05 2.20 23.09
C LYS A 409 -8.49 1.88 21.66
N GLY A 410 -9.81 1.91 21.46
CA GLY A 410 -10.48 1.82 20.16
C GLY A 410 -10.29 0.51 19.38
N ASN A 411 -9.70 -0.52 20.00
CA ASN A 411 -9.55 -1.84 19.37
C ASN A 411 -10.90 -2.57 19.29
N GLU A 412 -11.12 -3.25 18.18
CA GLU A 412 -12.30 -4.06 17.91
C GLU A 412 -11.97 -5.55 18.07
N LEU A 413 -12.74 -6.23 18.92
CA LEU A 413 -12.55 -7.64 19.24
C LEU A 413 -13.73 -8.45 18.68
N GLY A 414 -13.42 -9.41 17.81
CA GLY A 414 -14.38 -10.40 17.33
C GLY A 414 -14.67 -11.48 18.36
N ASP A 415 -15.65 -12.34 18.06
CA ASP A 415 -16.36 -13.25 18.97
C ASP A 415 -15.51 -14.21 19.82
N ALA A 416 -14.22 -14.37 19.51
CA ALA A 416 -13.32 -15.25 20.25
C ALA A 416 -12.39 -14.49 21.21
N TYR A 417 -12.06 -13.23 20.92
CA TYR A 417 -11.28 -12.37 21.80
C TYR A 417 -12.23 -11.72 22.82
N ARG A 418 -11.75 -11.50 24.04
CA ARG A 418 -12.53 -11.00 25.19
C ARG A 418 -11.95 -9.72 25.77
N ASN A 419 -10.63 -9.58 25.73
CA ASN A 419 -9.94 -8.42 26.26
C ASN A 419 -8.90 -7.93 25.26
N VAL A 420 -8.68 -6.62 25.20
CA VAL A 420 -7.55 -6.08 24.44
C VAL A 420 -6.24 -6.42 25.16
N ILE A 421 -6.25 -6.34 26.49
CA ILE A 421 -5.12 -6.71 27.34
C ILE A 421 -5.57 -7.73 28.37
N SER A 422 -4.67 -8.64 28.76
CA SER A 422 -4.98 -9.69 29.73
C SER A 422 -5.62 -9.14 31.00
N SER A 423 -6.68 -9.81 31.48
CA SER A 423 -7.39 -9.44 32.72
C SER A 423 -6.52 -9.56 33.97
N THR A 424 -5.37 -10.21 33.88
CA THR A 424 -4.38 -10.28 34.97
C THR A 424 -3.51 -9.03 35.07
N THR A 425 -3.61 -8.10 34.11
CA THR A 425 -2.88 -6.83 34.12
C THR A 425 -3.46 -5.92 35.20
N PRO A 426 -2.66 -5.45 36.18
CA PRO A 426 -3.12 -4.47 37.15
C PRO A 426 -3.58 -3.17 36.48
N SER A 427 -4.78 -2.70 36.83
CA SER A 427 -5.38 -1.49 36.23
C SER A 427 -4.52 -0.24 36.36
N LYS A 428 -3.68 -0.14 37.40
CA LYS A 428 -2.71 0.96 37.59
C LYS A 428 -1.65 1.08 36.48
N TYR A 429 -1.52 0.08 35.61
CA TYR A 429 -0.60 0.09 34.46
C TYR A 429 -1.33 0.30 33.14
N ILE A 430 -2.65 0.48 33.17
CA ILE A 430 -3.48 0.75 32.00
C ILE A 430 -3.84 2.24 32.04
N PHE A 431 -3.53 2.96 30.97
CA PHE A 431 -3.63 4.41 30.91
C PHE A 431 -4.58 4.87 29.81
N ASP A 432 -5.13 6.08 29.99
CA ASP A 432 -6.13 6.67 29.10
C ASP A 432 -5.56 7.44 27.91
N GLU A 433 -4.26 7.68 27.93
CA GLU A 433 -3.48 8.36 26.88
C GLU A 433 -2.20 7.56 26.60
N PRO A 434 -1.65 7.62 25.37
CA PRO A 434 -0.36 7.00 25.09
C PRO A 434 0.76 7.76 25.80
N LEU A 435 1.69 7.04 26.45
CA LEU A 435 2.88 7.66 27.04
C LEU A 435 3.78 8.29 25.97
N TYR A 436 3.91 7.59 24.85
CA TYR A 436 4.75 7.95 23.72
C TYR A 436 4.23 7.20 22.48
N ARG A 437 4.10 7.89 21.35
CA ARG A 437 3.72 7.32 20.05
C ARG A 437 4.41 8.07 18.91
N SER A 438 4.44 7.47 17.73
CA SER A 438 4.88 8.16 16.53
C SER A 438 3.91 9.29 16.14
N THR A 439 4.25 10.05 15.09
CA THR A 439 3.34 11.06 14.52
C THR A 439 2.21 10.44 13.69
N TYR A 440 2.10 9.12 13.62
CA TYR A 440 1.01 8.44 12.93
C TYR A 440 -0.34 8.85 13.53
N ASN A 441 -1.30 9.17 12.66
CA ASN A 441 -2.65 9.51 13.06
C ASN A 441 -3.56 8.28 12.90
N PRO A 442 -4.02 7.64 14.00
CA PRO A 442 -4.80 6.41 13.93
C PRO A 442 -6.12 6.61 13.16
N LEU A 443 -6.37 5.72 12.19
CA LEU A 443 -7.66 5.60 11.50
C LEU A 443 -8.71 4.98 12.44
N PRO A 444 -10.00 5.30 12.28
CA PRO A 444 -11.07 4.55 12.96
C PRO A 444 -11.10 3.09 12.46
N THR A 445 -11.60 2.17 13.27
CA THR A 445 -11.76 0.76 12.85
C THR A 445 -12.83 0.58 11.77
N SER A 446 -13.79 1.51 11.68
CA SER A 446 -14.80 1.51 10.63
C SER A 446 -14.16 1.60 9.24
N GLY A 447 -14.41 0.60 8.38
CA GLY A 447 -13.83 0.49 7.05
C GLY A 447 -12.35 0.10 7.00
N LEU A 448 -11.67 -0.03 8.15
CA LEU A 448 -10.24 -0.35 8.21
C LEU A 448 -9.93 -1.70 7.56
N LYS A 449 -10.70 -2.76 7.87
CA LYS A 449 -10.51 -4.09 7.29
C LYS A 449 -10.52 -4.05 5.75
N THR A 450 -11.44 -3.32 5.15
CA THR A 450 -11.53 -3.16 3.69
C THR A 450 -10.28 -2.47 3.14
N LYS A 451 -9.83 -1.38 3.77
CA LYS A 451 -8.61 -0.67 3.36
C LYS A 451 -7.37 -1.55 3.43
N LEU A 452 -7.22 -2.32 4.51
CA LEU A 452 -6.08 -3.22 4.69
C LEU A 452 -6.08 -4.36 3.67
N LEU A 453 -7.24 -4.95 3.37
CA LEU A 453 -7.34 -6.01 2.36
C LEU A 453 -7.09 -5.51 0.93
N ALA A 454 -7.26 -4.22 0.68
CA ALA A 454 -6.98 -3.62 -0.62
C ALA A 454 -5.49 -3.26 -0.79
N ASN A 455 -4.81 -2.88 0.29
CA ASN A 455 -3.50 -2.24 0.20
C ASN A 455 -2.35 -3.06 0.81
N ALA A 456 -2.60 -3.95 1.76
CA ALA A 456 -1.48 -4.61 2.46
C ALA A 456 -0.83 -5.72 1.62
N GLY A 457 0.48 -5.87 1.77
CA GLY A 457 1.30 -6.92 1.16
C GLY A 457 2.17 -6.41 0.02
N ALA A 458 3.06 -7.28 -0.46
CA ALA A 458 3.88 -7.02 -1.63
C ALA A 458 3.00 -6.94 -2.88
N TYR A 459 2.91 -5.72 -3.42
CA TYR A 459 2.14 -5.34 -4.59
C TYR A 459 3.08 -4.97 -5.74
N ASN A 460 2.71 -5.29 -6.99
CA ASN A 460 3.50 -5.06 -8.20
C ASN A 460 2.84 -4.10 -9.22
N GLY A 461 1.89 -3.24 -8.80
CA GLY A 461 1.23 -2.29 -9.71
C GLY A 461 0.02 -2.84 -10.48
N LEU A 462 -0.39 -4.10 -10.27
CA LEU A 462 -1.54 -4.72 -10.96
C LEU A 462 -2.76 -4.89 -10.03
N PRO A 463 -4.01 -4.64 -10.47
CA PRO A 463 -5.20 -4.95 -9.68
C PRO A 463 -5.17 -6.42 -9.25
N GLN A 464 -5.18 -6.69 -7.93
CA GLN A 464 -4.93 -8.01 -7.31
C GLN A 464 -3.48 -8.53 -7.35
N GLY A 465 -2.48 -7.65 -7.42
CA GLY A 465 -1.02 -7.93 -7.46
C GLY A 465 -0.40 -8.69 -6.28
N LEU A 466 -1.22 -9.38 -5.50
CA LEU A 466 -0.84 -10.37 -4.50
C LEU A 466 -0.49 -11.70 -5.17
N ASP A 467 0.50 -12.39 -4.61
CA ASP A 467 0.80 -13.76 -5.06
C ASP A 467 -0.30 -14.75 -4.59
N ALA A 468 -0.22 -16.00 -5.08
CA ALA A 468 -1.19 -17.03 -4.71
C ALA A 468 -1.28 -17.33 -3.19
N VAL A 469 -0.21 -17.07 -2.42
CA VAL A 469 -0.19 -17.27 -0.96
C VAL A 469 -0.95 -16.15 -0.26
N ASP A 470 -0.68 -14.90 -0.62
CA ASP A 470 -1.37 -13.74 -0.03
C ASP A 470 -2.83 -13.69 -0.46
N MET A 471 -3.14 -14.02 -1.72
CA MET A 471 -4.53 -14.19 -2.17
C MET A 471 -5.26 -15.27 -1.37
N SER A 472 -4.60 -16.40 -1.07
CA SER A 472 -5.17 -17.44 -0.22
C SER A 472 -5.48 -16.92 1.18
N VAL A 473 -4.60 -16.10 1.76
CA VAL A 473 -4.82 -15.45 3.06
C VAL A 473 -6.03 -14.51 3.02
N VAL A 474 -6.10 -13.63 2.02
CA VAL A 474 -7.22 -12.70 1.82
C VAL A 474 -8.54 -13.46 1.63
N ASN A 475 -8.54 -14.54 0.85
CA ASN A 475 -9.72 -15.36 0.63
C ASN A 475 -10.18 -16.07 1.90
N ASN A 476 -9.24 -16.59 2.69
CA ASN A 476 -9.55 -17.18 3.99
C ASN A 476 -10.15 -16.16 4.97
N ILE A 477 -9.62 -14.93 4.99
CA ILE A 477 -10.19 -13.82 5.77
C ILE A 477 -11.63 -13.55 5.36
N LYS A 478 -11.89 -13.40 4.05
CA LYS A 478 -13.23 -13.10 3.51
C LYS A 478 -14.22 -14.22 3.84
N ALA A 479 -13.79 -15.47 3.75
CA ALA A 479 -14.61 -16.64 4.05
C ALA A 479 -14.70 -16.97 5.55
N LYS A 480 -13.95 -16.28 6.41
CA LYS A 480 -13.76 -16.64 7.83
C LYS A 480 -13.26 -18.09 8.03
N THR A 481 -12.41 -18.58 7.13
CA THR A 481 -11.79 -19.93 7.13
C THR A 481 -10.26 -19.89 7.32
N GLY A 482 -9.61 -21.04 7.13
CA GLY A 482 -8.16 -21.17 7.14
C GLY A 482 -7.61 -21.59 8.50
N ARG A 483 -6.48 -22.29 8.49
CA ARG A 483 -5.78 -22.77 9.69
C ARG A 483 -4.32 -22.34 9.62
N VAL A 484 -3.67 -22.30 10.77
CA VAL A 484 -2.23 -22.07 10.86
C VAL A 484 -1.51 -23.14 10.02
N SER A 485 -0.62 -22.68 9.14
CA SER A 485 0.28 -23.55 8.37
C SER A 485 1.70 -22.99 8.44
N SER A 486 2.67 -23.80 8.84
CA SER A 486 4.09 -23.42 8.94
C SER A 486 4.92 -23.82 7.72
N SER A 487 4.25 -24.27 6.66
CA SER A 487 4.83 -24.60 5.36
C SER A 487 3.75 -24.56 4.29
N GLY A 488 4.17 -24.47 3.03
CA GLY A 488 3.28 -24.59 1.88
C GLY A 488 4.07 -24.70 0.58
N THR A 489 3.37 -24.56 -0.53
CA THR A 489 3.98 -24.52 -1.86
C THR A 489 4.32 -23.08 -2.21
N PHE A 490 5.56 -22.83 -2.62
CA PHE A 490 5.95 -21.51 -3.12
C PHE A 490 5.15 -21.15 -4.37
N PRO A 491 4.64 -19.90 -4.48
CA PRO A 491 3.92 -19.47 -5.66
C PRO A 491 4.88 -19.39 -6.85
N ALA A 492 4.36 -19.64 -8.05
CA ALA A 492 5.06 -19.23 -9.27
C ALA A 492 5.04 -17.71 -9.34
N ILE A 493 6.19 -17.11 -9.66
CA ILE A 493 6.36 -15.67 -9.85
C ILE A 493 6.90 -15.50 -11.27
N SER A 494 6.05 -14.99 -12.15
CA SER A 494 6.37 -14.81 -13.56
C SER A 494 7.34 -13.65 -13.71
N ASN A 495 8.33 -13.83 -14.58
CA ASN A 495 9.14 -12.70 -15.04
C ASN A 495 8.28 -11.80 -15.95
N GLY A 496 8.75 -10.59 -16.20
CA GLY A 496 8.17 -9.69 -17.18
C GLY A 496 9.24 -8.96 -17.99
N THR A 497 8.79 -8.03 -18.83
CA THR A 497 9.68 -7.13 -19.56
C THR A 497 9.99 -5.92 -18.68
N PRO A 498 11.27 -5.63 -18.38
CA PRO A 498 11.60 -4.40 -17.67
C PRO A 498 11.30 -3.17 -18.54
N TYR A 499 10.95 -2.03 -17.90
CA TYR A 499 10.78 -0.75 -18.59
C TYR A 499 12.08 -0.31 -19.30
N PRO A 500 12.05 0.45 -20.40
CA PRO A 500 13.28 0.98 -21.01
C PRO A 500 13.99 1.95 -20.06
N ASP A 501 15.32 1.87 -19.99
CA ASP A 501 16.20 2.64 -19.08
C ASP A 501 17.57 2.74 -19.77
N ALA A 502 17.73 3.77 -20.61
CA ALA A 502 18.80 3.86 -21.60
C ALA A 502 20.14 4.31 -20.99
N ASP A 503 20.14 5.04 -19.89
CA ASP A 503 21.33 5.48 -19.17
C ASP A 503 21.60 4.74 -17.86
N SER A 504 20.71 3.81 -17.48
CA SER A 504 20.84 2.95 -16.31
C SER A 504 20.79 3.69 -14.98
N ASP A 505 20.04 4.78 -14.92
CA ASP A 505 19.78 5.55 -13.71
C ASP A 505 18.57 5.03 -12.91
N GLY A 506 17.88 4.00 -13.44
CA GLY A 506 16.78 3.32 -12.78
C GLY A 506 15.41 3.98 -12.95
N MET A 507 15.29 4.98 -13.83
CA MET A 507 14.03 5.57 -14.25
C MET A 507 13.59 4.98 -15.61
N ASP A 508 12.28 5.07 -15.92
CA ASP A 508 11.74 4.66 -17.21
C ASP A 508 11.93 5.78 -18.23
N ASP A 509 12.55 5.51 -19.39
CA ASP A 509 12.77 6.50 -20.46
C ASP A 509 11.49 7.29 -20.80
N ASN A 510 10.34 6.61 -20.79
CA ASN A 510 9.05 7.26 -21.07
C ASN A 510 8.64 8.19 -19.93
N TRP A 511 8.88 7.76 -18.68
CA TRP A 511 8.61 8.60 -17.51
C TRP A 511 9.52 9.83 -17.51
N GLU A 512 10.80 9.65 -17.82
CA GLU A 512 11.74 10.76 -17.95
C GLU A 512 11.31 11.76 -19.01
N HIS A 513 10.96 11.29 -20.21
CA HIS A 513 10.41 12.13 -21.27
C HIS A 513 9.15 12.88 -20.82
N THR A 514 8.20 12.20 -20.18
CA THR A 514 6.97 12.84 -19.67
C THR A 514 7.23 13.86 -18.57
N ASN A 515 8.37 13.81 -17.88
CA ASN A 515 8.69 14.76 -16.81
C ASN A 515 9.87 15.68 -17.16
N ASN A 516 10.09 15.93 -18.45
CA ASN A 516 11.08 16.90 -18.95
C ASN A 516 12.55 16.59 -18.53
N MET A 517 12.88 15.31 -18.49
CA MET A 517 14.23 14.78 -18.23
C MET A 517 14.83 14.17 -19.49
N ASP A 518 16.12 13.89 -19.47
CA ASP A 518 16.86 13.34 -20.61
C ASP A 518 17.19 11.86 -20.32
N PRO A 519 16.55 10.88 -20.99
CA PRO A 519 16.82 9.44 -20.78
C PRO A 519 18.24 8.96 -21.11
N LYS A 520 19.15 9.90 -21.37
CA LYS A 520 20.56 9.69 -21.67
C LYS A 520 21.47 10.41 -20.68
N ASP A 521 20.93 11.14 -19.69
CA ASP A 521 21.67 11.83 -18.64
C ASP A 521 21.58 11.06 -17.31
N PRO A 522 22.51 10.14 -17.03
CA PRO A 522 22.45 9.29 -15.83
C PRO A 522 22.63 10.05 -14.50
N SER A 523 22.80 11.38 -14.57
CA SER A 523 22.90 12.24 -13.40
C SER A 523 21.57 12.82 -12.96
N ASP A 524 20.54 12.82 -13.81
CA ASP A 524 19.30 13.50 -13.50
C ASP A 524 18.40 12.74 -12.52
N GLY A 525 18.46 11.41 -12.46
CA GLY A 525 17.80 10.62 -11.41
C GLY A 525 18.18 11.01 -9.99
N GLN A 526 19.41 11.51 -9.78
CA GLN A 526 19.88 12.00 -8.48
C GLN A 526 19.56 13.47 -8.21
N LYS A 527 19.10 14.23 -9.21
CA LYS A 527 18.71 15.63 -9.02
C LYS A 527 17.38 15.69 -8.27
N ASP A 528 17.17 16.82 -7.63
CA ASP A 528 15.91 17.22 -7.02
C ASP A 528 15.40 18.42 -7.85
N ARG A 529 14.60 18.12 -8.88
CA ARG A 529 14.20 19.14 -9.87
C ARG A 529 13.24 20.18 -9.29
N ASN A 530 12.48 19.82 -8.26
CA ASN A 530 11.39 20.63 -7.70
C ASN A 530 11.78 21.28 -6.36
N GLY A 531 12.89 20.85 -5.75
CA GLY A 531 13.42 21.38 -4.50
C GLY A 531 12.70 20.90 -3.24
N ASP A 532 11.93 19.81 -3.31
CA ASP A 532 11.17 19.27 -2.17
C ASP A 532 11.99 18.33 -1.27
N GLY A 533 13.21 17.98 -1.70
CA GLY A 533 14.15 17.12 -1.00
C GLY A 533 14.12 15.64 -1.42
N TYR A 534 13.20 15.23 -2.30
CA TYR A 534 13.22 13.93 -2.97
C TYR A 534 14.03 14.00 -4.26
N THR A 535 14.67 12.90 -4.60
CA THR A 535 15.33 12.74 -5.90
C THR A 535 14.30 12.44 -7.00
N ASN A 536 14.62 12.74 -8.25
CA ASN A 536 13.79 12.37 -9.41
C ASN A 536 13.53 10.86 -9.45
N LEU A 537 14.53 10.04 -9.06
CA LEU A 537 14.34 8.61 -8.89
C LEU A 537 13.28 8.26 -7.83
N GLU A 538 13.23 8.96 -6.71
CA GLU A 538 12.21 8.74 -5.68
C GLU A 538 10.81 9.16 -6.13
N GLU A 539 10.70 10.25 -6.91
CA GLU A 539 9.46 10.61 -7.60
C GLU A 539 9.03 9.50 -8.57
N PHE A 540 9.95 8.95 -9.36
CA PHE A 540 9.68 7.82 -10.25
C PHE A 540 9.18 6.60 -9.47
N LEU A 541 9.89 6.18 -8.42
CA LEU A 541 9.49 5.05 -7.59
C LEU A 541 8.10 5.24 -6.97
N HIS A 542 7.77 6.48 -6.57
CA HIS A 542 6.44 6.79 -6.07
C HIS A 542 5.37 6.73 -7.17
N SER A 543 5.68 7.17 -8.39
CA SER A 543 4.76 7.10 -9.52
C SER A 543 4.34 5.67 -9.88
N LEU A 544 5.21 4.67 -9.64
CA LEU A 544 4.93 3.26 -9.92
C LEU A 544 3.78 2.69 -9.09
N ILE A 545 3.50 3.28 -7.93
CA ILE A 545 2.49 2.80 -6.98
C ILE A 545 1.19 3.62 -6.98
N LEU A 546 1.10 4.66 -7.80
CA LEU A 546 -0.12 5.46 -7.99
C LEU A 546 -1.05 4.89 -9.09
N LYS A 547 -0.60 3.86 -9.81
CA LYS A 547 -1.26 3.30 -11.00
C LYS A 547 -2.38 2.31 -10.72
#